data_AF-A0A4Q7ZHT9-F1
#
_entry.id   AF-A0A4Q7ZHT9-F1
#
_cell.length_a   1.000
_cell.length_b   1.000
_cell.length_c   1.000
_cell.angle_alpha   90.00
_cell.angle_beta   90.00
_cell.angle_gamma   90.00
#
_symmetry.space_group_name_H-M   'P 1'
#
loop_
_entity.id
_entity.type
_entity.pdbx_description
1 polymer ?
#
loop_
_entity_poly.entity_id
_entity_poly.type
_entity_poly.pdbx_seq_one_letter_code
_entity_poly.pdbx_strand_id
1 'polypeptide(L)'
;MFENLNWWEILALLMLALLIFGERLPKVIGDGLRMLRGLRSMAQNATTDLSRELGTDIQLQDLHPKAFIRKHLLSEDEEAALRKPLQGLFDDVKSDLNGVKSGINGLKSDLTDVKSWQSDPAPGAAVAPEQSRPVADRFDVDAT
;
A
#
# COMPACT_ATOMS: atom_id res chain seq x y z
N MET A 1 -14.29 -1.94 3.41
CA MET A 1 -14.06 -2.60 2.10
C MET A 1 -14.97 -3.81 1.91
N PHE A 2 -15.14 -4.69 2.91
CA PHE A 2 -16.08 -5.83 2.84
C PHE A 2 -17.57 -5.45 2.85
N GLU A 3 -17.93 -4.24 3.27
CA GLU A 3 -19.33 -3.76 3.31
C GLU A 3 -19.93 -3.49 1.92
N ASN A 4 -19.09 -3.37 0.88
CA ASN A 4 -19.56 -3.21 -0.51
C ASN A 4 -19.76 -4.55 -1.23
N LEU A 5 -19.64 -5.69 -0.52
CA LEU A 5 -19.66 -7.01 -1.14
C LEU A 5 -21.10 -7.44 -1.44
N ASN A 6 -21.44 -7.46 -2.73
CA ASN A 6 -22.77 -7.87 -3.18
C ASN A 6 -22.96 -9.40 -3.06
N TRP A 7 -24.21 -9.86 -2.95
CA TRP A 7 -24.51 -11.30 -2.87
C TRP A 7 -23.99 -12.11 -4.06
N TRP A 8 -23.95 -11.50 -5.25
CA TRP A 8 -23.38 -12.12 -6.44
C TRP A 8 -21.85 -12.23 -6.37
N GLU A 9 -21.17 -11.26 -5.74
CA GLU A 9 -19.71 -11.28 -5.55
C GLU A 9 -19.32 -12.38 -4.55
N ILE A 10 -20.15 -12.61 -3.53
CA ILE A 10 -19.98 -13.76 -2.62
C ILE A 10 -20.01 -15.07 -3.39
N LEU A 11 -20.96 -15.24 -4.32
CA LEU A 11 -21.01 -16.41 -5.19
C LEU A 11 -19.78 -16.51 -6.10
N ALA A 12 -19.32 -15.39 -6.67
CA ALA A 12 -18.11 -15.36 -7.50
C ALA A 12 -16.85 -15.72 -6.70
N LEU A 13 -16.71 -15.22 -5.46
CA LEU A 13 -15.62 -15.56 -4.56
C LEU A 13 -15.68 -17.01 -4.11
N LEU A 14 -16.88 -17.54 -3.87
CA LEU A 14 -17.06 -18.94 -3.52
C LEU A 14 -16.66 -19.84 -4.70
N MET A 15 -17.06 -19.50 -5.92
CA MET A 15 -16.60 -20.20 -7.12
C MET A 15 -15.07 -20.12 -7.28
N LEU A 16 -14.47 -18.95 -7.06
CA LEU A 16 -13.02 -18.76 -7.11
C LEU A 16 -12.29 -19.57 -6.03
N ALA A 17 -12.83 -19.61 -4.82
CA ALA A 17 -12.29 -20.40 -3.72
C ALA A 17 -12.34 -21.90 -4.05
N LEU A 18 -13.45 -22.39 -4.62
CA LEU A 18 -13.53 -23.77 -5.12
C LEU A 18 -12.55 -24.01 -6.27
N LEU A 19 -12.29 -23.03 -7.15
CA LEU A 19 -11.31 -23.18 -8.23
C LEU A 19 -9.87 -23.30 -7.69
N ILE A 20 -9.51 -22.50 -6.70
CA ILE A 20 -8.15 -22.46 -6.13
C ILE A 20 -7.91 -23.66 -5.20
N PHE A 21 -8.84 -23.92 -4.28
CA PHE A 21 -8.67 -24.91 -3.23
C PHE A 21 -9.30 -26.27 -3.57
N GLY A 22 -10.28 -26.30 -4.47
CA GLY A 22 -11.00 -27.51 -4.85
C GLY A 22 -11.65 -28.21 -3.66
N GLU A 23 -11.46 -29.53 -3.62
CA GLU A 23 -11.90 -30.43 -2.56
C GLU A 23 -11.24 -30.16 -1.19
N ARG A 24 -10.17 -29.35 -1.13
CA ARG A 24 -9.44 -29.08 0.11
C ARG A 24 -10.04 -27.93 0.92
N LEU A 25 -10.98 -27.19 0.35
CA LEU A 25 -11.62 -26.04 1.00
C LEU A 25 -12.19 -26.38 2.40
N PRO A 26 -12.92 -27.50 2.61
CA PRO A 26 -13.41 -27.87 3.95
C PRO A 26 -12.27 -28.13 4.95
N LYS A 27 -11.16 -28.70 4.46
CA LYS A 27 -9.96 -28.96 5.27
C LYS A 27 -9.27 -27.66 5.67
N VAL A 28 -9.10 -26.72 4.73
CA VAL A 28 -8.50 -25.39 4.99
C VAL A 28 -9.34 -24.58 5.98
N ILE A 29 -10.67 -24.61 5.86
CA ILE A 29 -11.56 -24.00 6.85
C ILE A 29 -11.35 -24.65 8.22
N GLY A 30 -11.33 -25.98 8.29
CA GLY A 30 -11.12 -26.70 9.55
C GLY A 30 -9.78 -26.34 10.22
N ASP A 31 -8.71 -26.27 9.44
CA ASP A 31 -7.37 -25.92 9.94
C ASP A 31 -7.29 -24.46 10.37
N GLY A 32 -7.90 -23.54 9.61
CA GLY A 32 -8.02 -22.13 9.98
C GLY A 32 -8.84 -21.92 11.25
N LEU A 33 -9.94 -22.66 11.43
CA LEU A 33 -10.76 -22.60 12.64
C LEU A 33 -10.02 -23.15 13.86
N ARG A 34 -9.25 -24.23 13.72
CA ARG A 34 -8.41 -24.76 14.81
C ARG A 34 -7.34 -23.75 15.20
N MET A 35 -6.68 -23.13 14.23
CA MET A 35 -5.69 -22.08 14.48
C MET A 35 -6.31 -20.85 15.15
N LEU A 36 -7.48 -20.40 14.69
CA LEU A 36 -8.22 -19.29 15.30
C LEU A 36 -8.61 -19.60 16.75
N ARG A 37 -9.05 -20.83 17.01
CA ARG A 37 -9.44 -21.25 18.36
C ARG A 37 -8.25 -21.36 19.28
N GLY A 38 -7.11 -21.86 18.79
CA GLY A 38 -5.84 -21.88 19.51
C GLY A 38 -5.29 -20.48 19.80
N LEU A 39 -5.37 -19.57 18.83
CA LEU A 39 -4.99 -18.18 19.02
C LEU A 39 -5.90 -17.48 20.04
N ARG A 40 -7.21 -17.76 19.98
CA ARG A 40 -8.17 -17.21 20.96
C ARG A 40 -7.93 -17.74 22.37
N SER A 41 -7.59 -19.03 22.54
CA SER A 41 -7.24 -19.57 23.85
C SER A 41 -5.90 -19.03 24.35
N MET A 42 -4.90 -18.92 23.48
CA MET A 42 -3.58 -18.36 23.82
C MET A 42 -3.68 -16.90 24.25
N ALA A 43 -4.47 -16.09 23.53
CA ALA A 43 -4.73 -14.70 23.89
C ALA A 43 -5.46 -14.59 25.24
N GLN A 44 -6.43 -15.46 25.51
CA GLN A 44 -7.12 -15.48 26.81
C GLN A 44 -6.17 -15.87 27.94
N ASN A 45 -5.40 -16.95 27.79
CA ASN A 45 -4.45 -17.41 28.80
C ASN A 45 -3.37 -16.37 29.09
N ALA A 46 -2.74 -15.82 28.04
CA ALA A 46 -1.73 -14.77 28.21
C ALA A 46 -2.29 -13.50 28.85
N THR A 47 -3.55 -13.14 28.56
CA THR A 47 -4.23 -12.02 29.22
C THR A 47 -4.50 -12.32 30.70
N THR A 48 -4.92 -13.56 31.02
CA THR A 48 -5.13 -14.01 32.40
C THR A 48 -3.81 -14.05 33.19
N ASP A 49 -2.72 -14.49 32.58
CA ASP A 49 -1.40 -14.55 33.21
C ASP A 49 -0.82 -13.15 33.43
N LEU A 50 -0.94 -12.23 32.44
CA LEU A 50 -0.61 -10.81 32.61
C LEU A 50 -1.46 -10.16 33.73
N SER A 51 -2.76 -10.46 33.79
CA SER A 51 -3.65 -9.94 34.82
C SER A 51 -3.28 -10.44 36.23
N ARG A 52 -2.77 -11.68 36.34
CA ARG A 52 -2.31 -12.26 37.61
C ARG A 52 -0.99 -11.70 38.08
N GLU A 53 -0.04 -11.46 37.17
CA GLU A 53 1.31 -11.01 37.52
C GLU A 53 1.43 -9.49 37.68
N LEU A 54 0.61 -8.69 36.99
CA LEU A 54 0.62 -7.22 37.09
C LEU A 54 -0.32 -6.66 38.17
N GLY A 55 -1.05 -7.51 38.91
CA GLY A 55 -1.85 -7.12 40.08
C GLY A 55 -2.91 -6.04 39.84
N THR A 56 -3.22 -5.73 38.59
CA THR A 56 -4.14 -4.66 38.18
C THR A 56 -5.25 -5.29 37.35
N ASP A 57 -6.45 -5.25 37.91
CA ASP A 57 -7.70 -5.66 37.29
C ASP A 57 -7.99 -4.78 36.07
N ILE A 58 -7.40 -5.13 34.92
CA ILE A 58 -7.88 -4.62 33.64
C ILE A 58 -9.19 -5.35 33.34
N GLN A 59 -10.28 -4.83 33.89
CA GLN A 59 -11.63 -5.23 33.53
C GLN A 59 -11.81 -5.03 32.02
N LEU A 60 -11.81 -6.14 31.31
CA LEU A 60 -12.00 -6.30 29.87
C LEU A 60 -13.43 -5.95 29.39
N GLN A 61 -14.19 -5.13 30.11
CA GLN A 61 -15.54 -4.73 29.73
C GLN A 61 -15.60 -3.35 29.04
N ASP A 62 -14.54 -2.53 29.10
CA ASP A 62 -14.51 -1.22 28.41
C ASP A 62 -13.15 -0.91 27.76
N LEU A 63 -12.81 -1.75 26.77
CA LEU A 63 -11.62 -1.63 25.92
C LEU A 63 -11.88 -0.68 24.74
N HIS A 64 -12.02 0.62 25.01
CA HIS A 64 -11.67 1.59 23.97
C HIS A 64 -10.13 1.64 23.85
N PRO A 65 -9.54 1.24 22.71
CA PRO A 65 -8.08 1.13 22.56
C PRO A 65 -7.34 2.46 22.78
N LYS A 66 -8.09 3.58 22.72
CA LYS A 66 -7.59 4.93 23.01
C LYS A 66 -7.43 5.23 24.50
N ALA A 67 -8.16 4.59 25.40
CA ALA A 67 -8.07 4.83 26.85
C ALA A 67 -6.96 3.98 27.50
N PHE A 68 -6.67 2.80 26.95
CA PHE A 68 -5.63 1.89 27.46
C PHE A 68 -4.21 2.34 27.10
N ILE A 69 -4.00 2.80 25.85
CA ILE A 69 -2.77 3.51 25.44
C ILE A 69 -2.59 4.78 26.29
N ARG A 70 -3.70 5.46 26.62
CA ARG A 70 -3.65 6.65 27.48
C ARG A 70 -3.26 6.38 28.94
N LYS A 71 -3.37 5.15 29.44
CA LYS A 71 -3.10 4.85 30.87
C LYS A 71 -1.89 3.97 31.12
N HIS A 72 -1.34 3.32 30.10
CA HIS A 72 -0.11 2.52 30.25
C HIS A 72 1.01 2.88 29.26
N LEU A 73 0.76 3.79 28.31
CA LEU A 73 1.77 4.39 27.43
C LEU A 73 1.96 5.90 27.66
N LEU A 74 1.27 6.50 28.65
CA LEU A 74 1.37 7.92 28.99
C LEU A 74 1.81 8.12 30.44
N SER A 75 3.08 7.89 30.71
CA SER A 75 3.78 8.77 31.64
C SER A 75 3.90 10.14 30.94
N GLU A 76 3.31 11.20 31.50
CA GLU A 76 3.22 12.55 30.88
C GLU A 76 4.59 13.12 30.42
N ASP A 77 5.70 12.63 30.99
CA ASP A 77 7.05 13.03 30.62
C ASP A 77 7.57 12.37 29.32
N GLU A 78 7.11 11.17 28.98
CA GLU A 78 7.57 10.44 27.77
C GLU A 78 6.76 10.86 26.52
N GLU A 79 5.53 11.32 26.68
CA GLU A 79 4.65 11.78 25.61
C GLU A 79 5.24 12.99 24.84
N ALA A 80 5.88 13.94 25.53
CA ALA A 80 6.50 15.09 24.88
C ALA A 80 7.81 14.73 24.16
N ALA A 81 8.56 13.76 24.70
CA ALA A 81 9.83 13.29 24.14
C ALA A 81 9.64 12.35 22.95
N LEU A 82 8.56 11.56 22.93
CA LEU A 82 8.22 10.62 21.83
C LEU A 82 7.32 11.24 20.76
N ARG A 83 6.47 12.23 21.10
CA ARG A 83 5.64 12.92 20.08
C ARG A 83 6.45 13.74 19.10
N LYS A 84 7.48 14.46 19.55
CA LYS A 84 8.35 15.25 18.66
C LYS A 84 9.00 14.41 17.57
N PRO A 85 9.68 13.28 17.87
CA PRO A 85 10.26 12.44 16.84
C PRO A 85 9.19 11.72 16.00
N LEU A 86 8.08 11.25 16.58
CA LEU A 86 7.04 10.58 15.79
C LEU A 86 6.30 11.54 14.84
N GLN A 87 6.07 12.79 15.24
CA GLN A 87 5.50 13.83 14.37
C GLN A 87 6.49 14.20 13.27
N GLY A 88 7.78 14.36 13.60
CA GLY A 88 8.82 14.58 12.60
C GLY A 88 8.88 13.46 11.56
N LEU A 89 8.90 12.20 12.00
CA LEU A 89 8.90 11.04 11.11
C LEU A 89 7.63 10.96 10.26
N PHE A 90 6.46 11.30 10.82
CA PHE A 90 5.21 11.30 10.07
C PHE A 90 5.15 12.42 9.04
N ASP A 91 5.61 13.62 9.42
CA ASP A 91 5.65 14.78 8.53
C ASP A 91 6.67 14.60 7.41
N ASP A 92 7.84 14.00 7.70
CA ASP A 92 8.86 13.64 6.71
C ASP A 92 8.31 12.62 5.71
N VAL A 93 7.70 11.53 6.19
CA VAL A 93 7.08 10.51 5.32
C VAL A 93 5.96 11.12 4.46
N LYS A 94 5.17 12.03 5.03
CA LYS A 94 4.10 12.72 4.29
C LYS A 94 4.67 13.69 3.25
N SER A 95 5.77 14.39 3.56
CA SER A 95 6.48 15.27 2.65
C SER A 95 7.06 14.49 1.48
N ASP A 96 7.75 13.37 1.75
CA ASP A 96 8.30 12.49 0.74
C ASP A 96 7.22 11.96 -0.20
N LEU A 97 6.09 11.51 0.36
CA LEU A 97 4.95 11.03 -0.43
C LEU A 97 4.36 12.15 -1.31
N ASN A 98 4.27 13.38 -0.80
CA ASN A 98 3.78 14.52 -1.58
C ASN A 98 4.79 14.93 -2.66
N GLY A 99 6.09 14.85 -2.39
CA GLY A 99 7.16 15.11 -3.36
C GLY A 99 7.13 14.10 -4.51
N VAL A 100 7.06 12.81 -4.17
CA VAL A 100 6.93 11.72 -5.16
C VAL A 100 5.66 11.87 -5.99
N LYS A 101 4.53 12.19 -5.35
CA LYS A 101 3.27 12.43 -6.06
C LYS A 101 3.36 13.60 -7.04
N SER A 102 4.05 14.66 -6.66
CA SER A 102 4.26 15.84 -7.51
C SER A 102 5.18 15.52 -8.69
N GLY A 103 6.25 14.77 -8.47
CA GLY A 103 7.13 14.28 -9.53
C GLY A 103 6.41 13.39 -10.54
N ILE A 104 5.56 12.48 -10.08
CA ILE A 104 4.74 11.62 -10.95
C ILE A 104 3.76 12.46 -11.78
N ASN A 105 3.11 13.45 -11.17
CA ASN A 105 2.20 14.34 -11.90
C ASN A 105 2.96 15.20 -12.93
N GLY A 106 4.17 15.65 -12.62
CA GLY A 106 5.04 16.38 -13.55
C GLY A 106 5.45 15.53 -14.76
N LEU A 107 5.90 14.29 -14.53
CA LEU A 107 6.21 13.35 -15.61
C LEU A 107 4.98 13.05 -16.48
N LYS A 108 3.80 12.92 -15.86
CA LYS A 108 2.56 12.69 -16.60
C LYS A 108 2.24 13.87 -17.52
N SER A 109 2.40 15.09 -17.03
CA SER A 109 2.19 16.31 -17.82
C SER A 109 3.19 16.41 -18.98
N ASP A 110 4.47 16.14 -18.73
CA ASP A 110 5.52 16.14 -19.74
C ASP A 110 5.27 15.07 -20.81
N LEU A 111 4.85 13.85 -20.41
CA LEU A 111 4.41 12.82 -21.34
C LEU A 111 3.20 13.25 -22.18
N THR A 112 2.23 13.96 -21.59
CA THR A 112 1.07 14.45 -22.34
C THR A 112 1.41 15.57 -23.30
N ASP A 113 2.43 16.39 -22.99
CA ASP A 113 2.95 17.44 -23.88
C ASP A 113 3.74 16.82 -25.03
N VAL A 114 4.65 15.87 -24.76
CA VAL A 114 5.33 15.10 -25.82
C VAL A 114 4.32 14.36 -26.71
N LYS A 115 3.21 13.87 -26.14
CA LYS A 115 2.13 13.24 -26.90
C LYS A 115 1.35 14.25 -27.74
N SER A 116 1.19 15.50 -27.30
CA SER A 116 0.50 16.53 -28.07
C SER A 116 1.33 17.01 -29.27
N TRP A 117 2.66 17.04 -29.15
CA TRP A 117 3.57 17.33 -30.27
C TRP A 117 3.54 16.24 -31.36
N GLN A 118 3.19 15.01 -31.00
CA GLN A 118 2.93 13.92 -31.95
C GLN A 118 1.57 14.07 -32.68
N SER A 119 0.71 15.00 -32.25
CA SER A 119 -0.69 15.11 -32.68
C SER A 119 -0.95 16.23 -33.71
N ASP A 120 0.04 17.02 -34.10
CA ASP A 120 -0.10 17.98 -35.20
C ASP A 120 0.25 17.33 -36.56
N PRO A 121 -0.71 17.17 -37.49
CA PRO A 121 -0.39 16.90 -38.88
C PRO A 121 0.18 18.19 -39.51
N ALA A 122 1.39 18.13 -40.06
CA ALA A 122 2.03 19.24 -40.74
C ALA A 122 1.07 19.88 -41.79
N PRO A 123 1.01 21.22 -41.91
CA PRO A 123 0.17 21.86 -42.92
C PRO A 123 0.76 21.54 -44.30
N GLY A 124 -0.06 20.92 -45.13
CA GLY A 124 0.30 20.60 -46.50
C GLY A 124 0.66 21.85 -47.29
N ALA A 125 1.93 21.95 -47.69
CA ALA A 125 2.37 22.80 -48.78
C ALA A 125 3.45 22.02 -49.57
N ALA A 126 3.04 21.61 -50.76
CA ALA A 126 3.76 20.92 -51.81
C ALA A 126 5.27 21.24 -51.94
N VAL A 127 6.08 20.18 -52.05
CA VAL A 127 7.26 20.11 -52.95
C VAL A 127 7.57 18.64 -53.31
N ALA A 128 8.01 18.47 -54.55
CA ALA A 128 8.05 17.26 -55.40
C ALA A 128 9.08 16.17 -55.00
N PRO A 129 9.14 14.99 -55.68
CA PRO A 129 9.98 13.87 -55.27
C PRO A 129 11.37 13.91 -55.94
N GLU A 130 12.44 14.00 -55.14
CA GLU A 130 13.81 13.65 -55.53
C GLU A 130 14.35 12.62 -54.53
N GLN A 131 14.51 11.37 -54.93
CA GLN A 131 15.74 10.80 -55.54
C GLN A 131 16.90 10.61 -54.55
N SER A 132 17.17 9.32 -54.28
CA SER A 132 18.52 8.70 -54.26
C SER A 132 19.44 8.90 -53.03
N ARG A 133 19.62 7.79 -52.30
CA ARG A 133 20.68 7.41 -51.31
C ARG A 133 22.14 7.77 -51.75
N PRO A 134 23.20 7.66 -50.88
CA PRO A 134 23.30 6.86 -49.65
C PRO A 134 23.99 7.49 -48.42
N VAL A 135 23.83 6.77 -47.30
CA VAL A 135 24.58 6.88 -46.04
C VAL A 135 26.09 6.81 -46.30
N ALA A 136 26.83 7.78 -45.76
CA ALA A 136 28.28 7.73 -45.64
C ALA A 136 28.65 7.78 -44.16
N ASP A 137 29.15 6.63 -43.68
CA ASP A 137 30.04 6.52 -42.52
C ASP A 137 31.12 7.58 -42.56
N ARG A 138 31.31 8.31 -41.47
CA ARG A 138 32.62 8.80 -41.02
C ARG A 138 32.55 8.98 -39.49
N PHE A 139 33.01 7.97 -38.76
CA PHE A 139 33.48 8.12 -37.40
C PHE A 139 34.65 9.13 -37.41
N ASP A 140 34.60 10.15 -36.54
CA ASP A 140 35.80 10.90 -36.18
C ASP A 140 36.06 10.70 -34.68
N VAL A 141 37.12 9.94 -34.43
CA VAL A 141 37.64 9.52 -33.13
C VAL A 141 39.00 10.19 -33.01
N ASP A 142 39.02 11.51 -32.90
CA ASP A 142 40.17 12.25 -32.38
C ASP A 142 39.81 13.74 -32.15
N ALA A 143 39.39 14.06 -30.94
CA ALA A 143 39.55 15.41 -30.41
C ALA A 143 39.80 15.27 -28.90
N THR A 144 41.10 15.27 -28.59
CA THR A 144 41.68 15.29 -27.24
C THR A 144 41.30 16.55 -26.47
#